data_AF-A0A819ULZ0-F1
#
_entry.id   AF-A0A819ULZ0-F1
#
_cell.length_a   1.000
_cell.length_b   1.000
_cell.length_c   1.000
_cell.angle_alpha   90.00
_cell.angle_beta   90.00
_cell.angle_gamma   90.00
#
_symmetry.space_group_name_H-M   'P 1'
#
loop_
_entity.id
_entity.type
_entity.pdbx_description
1 polymer ?
#
loop_
_entity_poly.entity_id
_entity_poly.type
_entity_poly.pdbx_seq_one_letter_code
_entity_poly.pdbx_strand_id
1 'polypeptide(L)'
;MMQRREACLQARLLTSKPFFTEDAQTIDTITSDEIQKVLAQAVEGSYSSNYNSRTNTLLKNIKSIGGHVMGSVHQQSSLRTLIHALIFNQGLFSIFLTINPADTHHPLTMHFAGIDFDLDNVLPEHLPSTYERAEIVASHPVATATFFHHFFISSILATLIEGGPGGGVLGKIKAYFVTVEKSYDINPRADLAACRLTPKPSTLNFDTIFQQDIIELVEQNNIHKHTNTCYKHAKLRGSAQKCRMRMPRKIIVKSEIDSVTGTISMKRNHEWINNFNEWIMSACRSNMDIKFVWSSSDAKALAYYVTDYVTKPSLSFHDSLALMVKVTKDFDKKPSNLPDNIHGRSRRLLLKMHNTLAS
;
A
#
# COMPACT_ATOMS: atom_id res chain seq x y z
N MET A 1 -7.95 -5.33 16.40
CA MET A 1 -8.68 -4.79 17.59
C MET A 1 -8.46 -3.30 17.82
N MET A 2 -7.25 -2.75 17.67
CA MET A 2 -6.97 -1.32 17.92
C MET A 2 -7.80 -0.36 17.07
N GLN A 3 -7.86 -0.56 15.74
CA GLN A 3 -8.67 0.27 14.84
C GLN A 3 -10.17 0.29 15.21
N ARG A 4 -10.73 -0.84 15.65
CA ARG A 4 -12.13 -0.91 16.10
C ARG A 4 -12.38 -0.13 17.38
N ARG A 5 -11.43 -0.18 18.33
CA ARG A 5 -11.49 0.63 19.57
C ARG A 5 -11.42 2.12 19.24
N GLU A 6 -10.52 2.50 18.35
CA GLU A 6 -10.38 3.88 17.89
C GLU A 6 -11.65 4.36 17.18
N ALA A 7 -12.19 3.57 16.25
CA ALA A 7 -13.45 3.90 15.57
C ALA A 7 -14.60 4.11 16.57
N CYS A 8 -14.70 3.26 17.60
CA CYS A 8 -15.69 3.42 18.68
C CYS A 8 -15.51 4.75 19.45
N LEU A 9 -14.28 5.11 19.78
CA LEU A 9 -13.97 6.38 20.44
C LEU A 9 -14.36 7.56 19.54
N GLN A 10 -13.96 7.54 18.28
CA GLN A 10 -14.22 8.64 17.33
C GLN A 10 -15.71 8.80 17.02
N ALA A 11 -16.44 7.69 16.89
CA ALA A 11 -17.89 7.74 16.76
C ALA A 11 -18.57 8.32 18.01
N ARG A 12 -18.08 8.00 19.21
CA ARG A 12 -18.57 8.62 20.46
C ARG A 12 -18.28 10.12 20.49
N LEU A 13 -17.09 10.54 20.09
CA LEU A 13 -16.72 11.96 20.05
C LEU A 13 -17.59 12.73 19.07
N LEU A 14 -17.78 12.21 17.84
CA LEU A 14 -18.64 12.80 16.82
C LEU A 14 -20.09 12.94 17.30
N THR A 15 -20.65 11.86 17.84
CA THR A 15 -22.06 11.83 18.29
C THR A 15 -22.34 12.64 19.55
N SER A 16 -21.28 13.04 20.28
CA SER A 16 -21.38 13.93 21.43
C SER A 16 -21.37 15.43 21.08
N LYS A 17 -21.10 15.78 19.81
CA LYS A 17 -21.06 17.18 19.38
C LYS A 17 -22.48 17.76 19.24
N PRO A 18 -22.71 19.04 19.61
CA PRO A 18 -24.04 19.66 19.54
C PRO A 18 -24.67 19.62 18.14
N PHE A 19 -23.86 19.85 17.10
CA PHE A 19 -24.31 19.84 15.70
C PHE A 19 -24.73 18.45 15.19
N PHE A 20 -24.38 17.36 15.89
CA PHE A 20 -24.74 16.02 15.46
C PHE A 20 -26.24 15.75 15.61
N THR A 21 -26.98 16.55 16.37
CA THR A 21 -28.42 16.35 16.59
C THR A 21 -29.22 16.36 15.28
N GLU A 22 -28.89 17.28 14.37
CA GLU A 22 -29.53 17.39 13.05
C GLU A 22 -29.13 16.22 12.13
N ASP A 23 -27.84 15.89 12.12
CA ASP A 23 -27.31 14.73 11.40
C ASP A 23 -27.93 13.42 11.92
N ALA A 24 -28.14 13.29 13.23
CA ALA A 24 -28.68 12.11 13.87
C ALA A 24 -30.12 11.84 13.42
N GLN A 25 -30.96 12.86 13.30
CA GLN A 25 -32.32 12.75 12.76
C GLN A 25 -32.30 12.31 11.30
N THR A 26 -31.39 12.88 10.51
CA THR A 26 -31.22 12.50 9.09
C THR A 26 -30.77 11.05 8.94
N ILE A 27 -29.82 10.61 9.76
CA ILE A 27 -29.24 9.26 9.74
C ILE A 27 -30.23 8.22 10.27
N ASP A 28 -31.06 8.56 11.26
CA ASP A 28 -32.03 7.63 11.82
C ASP A 28 -33.18 7.32 10.86
N THR A 29 -33.53 8.30 10.02
CA THR A 29 -34.65 8.23 9.08
C THR A 29 -34.26 7.78 7.67
N ILE A 30 -32.96 7.59 7.38
CA ILE A 30 -32.51 7.19 6.05
C ILE A 30 -32.81 5.71 5.82
N THR A 31 -33.37 5.39 4.65
CA THR A 31 -33.79 4.01 4.33
C THR A 31 -32.83 3.33 3.37
N SER A 32 -32.85 1.99 3.32
CA SER A 32 -32.04 1.24 2.36
C SER A 32 -32.40 1.56 0.91
N ASP A 33 -33.67 1.86 0.63
CA ASP A 33 -34.18 2.12 -0.72
C ASP A 33 -33.69 3.48 -1.24
N GLU A 34 -33.59 4.48 -0.37
CA GLU A 34 -32.95 5.76 -0.71
C GLU A 34 -31.49 5.57 -1.12
N ILE A 35 -30.71 4.84 -0.32
CA ILE A 35 -29.30 4.57 -0.63
C ILE A 35 -29.19 3.73 -1.93
N GLN A 36 -30.12 2.81 -2.15
CA GLN A 36 -30.16 1.99 -3.37
C GLN A 36 -30.47 2.82 -4.63
N LYS A 37 -31.32 3.85 -4.53
CA LYS A 37 -31.52 4.82 -5.62
C LYS A 37 -30.24 5.61 -5.93
N VAL A 38 -29.52 6.06 -4.90
CA VAL A 38 -28.23 6.74 -5.08
C VAL A 38 -27.20 5.81 -5.74
N LEU A 39 -27.18 4.53 -5.36
CA LEU A 39 -26.34 3.52 -5.99
C LEU A 39 -26.65 3.37 -7.48
N ALA A 40 -27.93 3.26 -7.86
CA ALA A 40 -28.34 3.16 -9.26
C ALA A 40 -27.89 4.39 -10.07
N GLN A 41 -28.14 5.60 -9.55
CA GLN A 41 -27.67 6.85 -10.17
C GLN A 41 -26.15 6.88 -10.34
N ALA A 42 -25.42 6.40 -9.33
CA ALA A 42 -23.97 6.33 -9.41
C ALA A 42 -23.53 5.40 -10.54
N VAL A 43 -24.09 4.19 -10.63
CA VAL A 43 -23.75 3.20 -11.68
C VAL A 43 -24.07 3.73 -13.08
N GLU A 44 -25.17 4.46 -13.24
CA GLU A 44 -25.58 5.10 -14.50
C GLU A 44 -24.78 6.37 -14.84
N GLY A 45 -23.94 6.87 -13.92
CA GLY A 45 -23.19 8.11 -14.09
C GLY A 45 -24.02 9.40 -13.94
N SER A 46 -25.26 9.30 -13.45
CA SER A 46 -26.19 10.41 -13.23
C SER A 46 -26.15 10.98 -11.80
N TYR A 47 -25.23 10.50 -10.96
CA TYR A 47 -25.08 10.95 -9.58
C TYR A 47 -24.74 12.45 -9.48
N SER A 48 -25.48 13.15 -8.62
CA SER A 48 -25.22 14.55 -8.26
C SER A 48 -25.27 14.74 -6.75
N SER A 49 -24.30 15.51 -6.23
CA SER A 49 -24.18 15.79 -4.81
C SER A 49 -25.36 16.56 -4.24
N ASN A 50 -25.98 17.42 -5.05
CA ASN A 50 -27.02 18.35 -4.60
C ASN A 50 -28.35 17.65 -4.33
N TYR A 51 -28.64 16.56 -5.04
CA TYR A 51 -29.90 15.82 -4.90
C TYR A 51 -29.84 14.69 -3.86
N ASN A 52 -28.67 14.37 -3.34
CA ASN A 52 -28.42 13.23 -2.45
C ASN A 52 -27.87 13.69 -1.08
N SER A 53 -28.39 14.81 -0.56
CA SER A 53 -27.88 15.47 0.66
C SER A 53 -27.85 14.54 1.88
N ARG A 54 -28.89 13.72 2.11
CA ARG A 54 -28.98 12.80 3.26
C ARG A 54 -27.93 11.69 3.20
N THR A 55 -27.77 11.05 2.03
CA THR A 55 -26.71 10.05 1.80
C THR A 55 -25.33 10.67 1.93
N ASN A 56 -25.16 11.92 1.50
CA ASN A 56 -23.92 12.67 1.67
C ASN A 56 -23.63 13.00 3.14
N THR A 57 -24.64 13.32 3.94
CA THR A 57 -24.50 13.48 5.41
C THR A 57 -24.02 12.19 6.05
N LEU A 58 -24.57 11.04 5.64
CA LEU A 58 -24.13 9.72 6.12
C LEU A 58 -22.65 9.46 5.76
N LEU A 59 -22.28 9.64 4.49
CA LEU A 59 -20.91 9.47 4.00
C LEU A 59 -19.92 10.43 4.70
N LYS A 60 -20.32 11.69 4.92
CA LYS A 60 -19.52 12.70 5.63
C LYS A 60 -19.23 12.26 7.07
N ASN A 61 -20.24 11.74 7.79
CA ASN A 61 -20.08 11.27 9.16
C ASN A 61 -19.19 10.02 9.23
N ILE A 62 -19.36 9.06 8.30
CA ILE A 62 -18.47 7.88 8.17
C ILE A 62 -17.02 8.32 7.91
N LYS A 63 -16.81 9.29 7.02
CA LYS A 63 -15.50 9.86 6.70
C LYS A 63 -14.87 10.56 7.91
N SER A 64 -15.66 11.27 8.71
CA SER A 64 -15.22 11.94 9.93
C SER A 64 -14.69 10.94 10.98
N ILE A 65 -15.41 9.82 11.17
CA ILE A 65 -14.96 8.73 12.04
C ILE A 65 -13.66 8.14 11.49
N GLY A 66 -13.63 7.80 10.20
CA GLY A 66 -12.46 7.18 9.58
C GLY A 66 -11.22 8.06 9.58
N GLY A 67 -11.36 9.38 9.40
CA GLY A 67 -10.23 10.31 9.27
C GLY A 67 -9.24 10.28 10.43
N HIS A 68 -9.68 9.84 11.61
CA HIS A 68 -8.88 9.73 12.83
C HIS A 68 -8.47 8.29 13.16
N VAL A 69 -8.96 7.30 12.41
CA VAL A 69 -8.60 5.89 12.60
C VAL A 69 -7.32 5.61 11.81
N MET A 70 -6.27 5.20 12.51
CA MET A 70 -4.97 4.91 11.91
C MET A 70 -5.10 3.90 10.76
N GLY A 71 -4.57 4.22 9.58
CA GLY A 71 -4.54 3.34 8.41
C GLY A 71 -5.88 3.18 7.69
N SER A 72 -6.90 3.99 8.03
CA SER A 72 -8.15 4.01 7.27
C SER A 72 -7.95 4.71 5.91
N VAL A 73 -8.84 4.41 4.95
CA VAL A 73 -8.90 5.10 3.64
C VAL A 73 -9.02 6.61 3.81
N HIS A 74 -9.77 7.04 4.83
CA HIS A 74 -10.02 8.45 5.08
C HIS A 74 -8.76 9.15 5.63
N GLN A 75 -7.97 8.47 6.46
CA GLN A 75 -6.68 9.00 6.90
C GLN A 75 -5.65 8.94 5.76
N GLN A 76 -5.69 7.95 4.89
CA GLN A 76 -4.86 7.94 3.68
C GLN A 76 -5.13 9.18 2.80
N SER A 77 -6.35 9.71 2.79
CA SER A 77 -6.64 10.98 2.12
C SER A 77 -5.91 12.19 2.73
N SER A 78 -5.57 12.19 4.02
CA SER A 78 -4.78 13.27 4.62
C SER A 78 -3.30 13.18 4.25
N LEU A 79 -2.79 11.98 3.97
CA LEU A 79 -1.42 11.79 3.45
C LEU A 79 -1.22 12.52 2.10
N ARG A 80 -2.28 12.71 1.31
CA ARG A 80 -2.25 13.55 0.10
C ARG A 80 -1.87 15.00 0.38
N THR A 81 -2.47 15.57 1.41
CA THR A 81 -2.15 16.95 1.81
C THR A 81 -0.71 17.04 2.29
N LEU A 82 -0.23 16.03 3.03
CA LEU A 82 1.15 16.00 3.53
C LEU A 82 2.17 15.92 2.39
N ILE A 83 1.96 15.06 1.39
CA ILE A 83 2.90 14.98 0.26
C ILE A 83 2.90 16.27 -0.57
N HIS A 84 1.75 16.91 -0.78
CA HIS A 84 1.69 18.22 -1.44
C HIS A 84 2.42 19.30 -0.63
N ALA A 85 2.22 19.35 0.69
CA ALA A 85 2.92 20.29 1.56
C ALA A 85 4.43 20.06 1.55
N LEU A 86 4.86 18.80 1.51
CA LEU A 86 6.26 18.44 1.40
C LEU A 86 6.85 18.88 0.07
N ILE A 87 6.16 18.65 -1.04
CA ILE A 87 6.60 19.11 -2.37
C ILE A 87 6.70 20.63 -2.43
N PHE A 88 5.71 21.33 -1.86
CA PHE A 88 5.70 22.79 -1.82
C PHE A 88 6.88 23.35 -1.02
N ASN A 89 7.21 22.75 0.12
CA ASN A 89 8.24 23.25 1.03
C ASN A 89 9.67 22.77 0.65
N GLN A 90 9.80 21.54 0.15
CA GLN A 90 11.09 20.89 -0.08
C GLN A 90 11.47 20.76 -1.56
N GLY A 91 10.51 20.97 -2.46
CA GLY A 91 10.68 20.74 -3.90
C GLY A 91 10.25 19.34 -4.32
N LEU A 92 10.49 19.03 -5.59
CA LEU A 92 10.13 17.74 -6.20
C LEU A 92 11.05 16.61 -5.72
N PHE A 93 10.58 15.37 -5.86
CA PHE A 93 11.36 14.17 -5.51
C PHE A 93 12.58 14.00 -6.41
N SER A 94 13.72 13.66 -5.82
CA SER A 94 14.95 13.30 -6.55
C SER A 94 15.10 11.80 -6.79
N ILE A 95 14.55 10.98 -5.89
CA ILE A 95 14.61 9.52 -5.94
C ILE A 95 13.21 8.98 -5.69
N PHE A 96 12.82 8.02 -6.53
CA PHE A 96 11.68 7.16 -6.29
C PHE A 96 12.16 5.74 -6.07
N LEU A 97 11.70 5.12 -4.99
CA LEU A 97 12.08 3.77 -4.61
C LEU A 97 10.83 2.98 -4.22
N THR A 98 10.71 1.79 -4.76
CA THR A 98 9.76 0.77 -4.33
C THR A 98 10.52 -0.45 -3.87
N ILE A 99 10.15 -0.98 -2.72
CA ILE A 99 10.65 -2.24 -2.16
C ILE A 99 9.41 -3.06 -1.82
N ASN A 100 9.36 -4.30 -2.30
CA ASN A 100 8.24 -5.19 -2.06
C ASN A 100 8.69 -6.42 -1.26
N PRO A 101 9.00 -6.28 0.04
CA PRO A 101 9.51 -7.38 0.85
C PRO A 101 8.47 -8.51 0.89
N ALA A 102 8.93 -9.73 0.65
CA ALA A 102 8.08 -10.91 0.65
C ALA A 102 8.13 -11.60 2.02
N ASP A 103 7.09 -11.39 2.83
CA ASP A 103 6.94 -11.98 4.15
C ASP A 103 6.96 -13.52 4.13
N THR A 104 6.34 -14.12 3.12
CA THR A 104 6.30 -15.57 2.85
C THR A 104 7.64 -16.20 2.48
N HIS A 105 8.63 -15.40 2.10
CA HIS A 105 9.94 -15.86 1.63
C HIS A 105 11.09 -15.31 2.47
N HIS A 106 10.80 -14.71 3.63
CA HIS A 106 11.82 -14.16 4.51
C HIS A 106 11.97 -15.04 5.78
N PRO A 107 13.18 -15.51 6.12
CA PRO A 107 13.41 -16.37 7.29
C PRO A 107 12.92 -15.74 8.59
N LEU A 108 13.19 -14.44 8.81
CA LEU A 108 12.70 -13.73 10.01
C LEU A 108 11.19 -13.88 10.25
N THR A 109 10.37 -13.92 9.21
CA THR A 109 8.92 -14.14 9.37
C THR A 109 8.63 -15.52 9.97
N MET A 110 9.32 -16.56 9.49
CA MET A 110 9.18 -17.92 10.01
C MET A 110 9.65 -18.00 11.47
N HIS A 111 10.75 -17.33 11.80
CA HIS A 111 11.25 -17.27 13.18
C HIS A 111 10.24 -16.59 14.11
N PHE A 112 9.67 -15.46 13.71
CA PHE A 112 8.62 -14.79 14.49
C PHE A 112 7.31 -15.58 14.58
N ALA A 113 7.06 -16.50 13.64
CA ALA A 113 5.95 -17.44 13.69
C ALA A 113 6.24 -18.65 14.61
N GLY A 114 7.44 -18.73 15.20
CA GLY A 114 7.83 -19.81 16.12
C GLY A 114 8.31 -21.08 15.44
N ILE A 115 8.67 -21.02 14.16
CA ILE A 115 9.33 -22.14 13.48
C ILE A 115 10.78 -22.21 13.97
N ASP A 116 11.17 -23.37 14.48
CA ASP A 116 12.51 -23.61 15.01
C ASP A 116 13.49 -23.91 13.87
N PHE A 117 14.42 -22.98 13.63
CA PHE A 117 15.54 -23.15 12.72
C PHE A 117 16.64 -22.14 13.06
N ASP A 118 17.87 -22.47 12.68
CA ASP A 118 19.04 -21.61 12.89
C ASP A 118 19.00 -20.39 11.94
N LEU A 119 18.83 -19.20 12.51
CA LEU A 119 18.84 -17.95 11.77
C LEU A 119 20.23 -17.58 11.22
N ASP A 120 21.31 -18.06 11.83
CA ASP A 120 22.68 -17.81 11.38
C ASP A 120 23.14 -18.79 10.29
N ASN A 121 22.38 -19.87 10.11
CA ASN A 121 22.63 -20.92 9.12
C ASN A 121 21.32 -21.38 8.45
N VAL A 122 20.67 -20.46 7.73
CA VAL A 122 19.42 -20.76 7.02
C VAL A 122 19.72 -21.67 5.82
N LEU A 123 19.41 -22.95 5.99
CA LEU A 123 19.46 -23.94 4.93
C LEU A 123 18.09 -24.04 4.23
N PRO A 124 18.04 -23.80 2.91
CA PRO A 124 16.84 -23.98 2.09
C PRO A 124 16.00 -25.22 2.38
N GLU A 125 16.65 -26.38 2.55
CA GLU A 125 16.02 -27.67 2.82
C GLU A 125 15.32 -27.78 4.17
N HIS A 126 15.67 -26.92 5.14
CA HIS A 126 15.04 -26.89 6.46
C HIS A 126 13.84 -25.95 6.52
N LEU A 127 13.59 -25.17 5.48
CA LEU A 127 12.43 -24.29 5.42
C LEU A 127 11.21 -25.05 4.93
N PRO A 128 10.01 -24.78 5.49
CA PRO A 128 8.76 -25.33 4.96
C PRO A 128 8.59 -25.00 3.49
N SER A 129 7.80 -25.79 2.77
CA SER A 129 7.47 -25.51 1.37
C SER A 129 6.81 -24.14 1.21
N THR A 130 6.84 -23.59 -0.01
CA THR A 130 6.21 -22.28 -0.30
C THR A 130 4.74 -22.20 0.12
N TYR A 131 4.00 -23.30 -0.02
CA TYR A 131 2.60 -23.36 0.40
C TYR A 131 2.45 -23.33 1.93
N GLU A 132 3.22 -24.16 2.65
CA GLU A 132 3.19 -24.19 4.11
C GLU A 132 3.62 -22.84 4.71
N ARG A 133 4.62 -22.17 4.14
CA ARG A 133 5.01 -20.82 4.57
C ARG A 133 3.87 -19.81 4.39
N ALA A 134 3.10 -19.91 3.31
CA ALA A 134 1.93 -19.05 3.10
C ALA A 134 0.83 -19.34 4.13
N GLU A 135 0.59 -20.60 4.49
CA GLU A 135 -0.35 -20.97 5.56
C GLU A 135 0.12 -20.48 6.94
N ILE A 136 1.42 -20.58 7.24
CA ILE A 136 2.03 -20.07 8.47
C ILE A 136 1.84 -18.54 8.56
N VAL A 137 2.17 -17.81 7.50
CA VAL A 137 1.98 -16.34 7.42
C VAL A 137 0.51 -15.97 7.64
N ALA A 138 -0.42 -16.69 7.00
CA ALA A 138 -1.85 -16.44 7.14
C ALA A 138 -2.37 -16.73 8.56
N SER A 139 -1.82 -17.74 9.24
CA SER A 139 -2.19 -18.13 10.61
C SER A 139 -1.51 -17.29 11.69
N HIS A 140 -0.39 -16.62 11.39
CA HIS A 140 0.41 -15.83 12.33
C HIS A 140 0.52 -14.35 11.92
N PRO A 141 -0.60 -13.59 11.88
CA PRO A 141 -0.58 -12.18 11.43
C PRO A 141 0.28 -11.26 12.30
N VAL A 142 0.53 -11.64 13.56
CA VAL A 142 1.45 -10.90 14.44
C VAL A 142 2.89 -11.07 13.98
N ALA A 143 3.30 -12.27 13.56
CA ALA A 143 4.65 -12.54 13.05
C ALA A 143 4.95 -11.69 11.81
N THR A 144 4.00 -11.62 10.87
CA THR A 144 4.10 -10.76 9.68
C THR A 144 4.22 -9.28 10.03
N ALA A 145 3.43 -8.80 10.99
CA ALA A 145 3.49 -7.41 11.43
C ALA A 145 4.82 -7.08 12.12
N THR A 146 5.32 -8.01 12.95
CA THR A 146 6.62 -7.92 13.64
C THR A 146 7.76 -7.91 12.63
N PHE A 147 7.73 -8.81 11.65
CA PHE A 147 8.67 -8.81 10.52
C PHE A 147 8.67 -7.46 9.82
N PHE A 148 7.52 -6.99 9.35
CA PHE A 148 7.42 -5.72 8.64
C PHE A 148 7.95 -4.55 9.47
N HIS A 149 7.62 -4.50 10.77
CA HIS A 149 8.10 -3.44 11.66
C HIS A 149 9.63 -3.47 11.80
N HIS A 150 10.21 -4.60 12.21
CA HIS A 150 11.64 -4.66 12.46
C HIS A 150 12.44 -4.57 11.16
N PHE A 151 12.05 -5.33 10.13
CA PHE A 151 12.76 -5.36 8.87
C PHE A 151 12.66 -4.02 8.13
N PHE A 152 11.44 -3.56 7.84
CA PHE A 152 11.25 -2.39 6.98
C PHE A 152 11.40 -1.09 7.76
N ILE A 153 10.70 -0.94 8.88
CA ILE A 153 10.70 0.33 9.62
C ILE A 153 12.01 0.50 10.38
N SER A 154 12.41 -0.49 11.18
CA SER A 154 13.58 -0.34 12.05
C SER A 154 14.91 -0.50 11.29
N SER A 155 15.05 -1.43 10.35
CA SER A 155 16.33 -1.66 9.68
C SER A 155 16.47 -0.86 8.37
N ILE A 156 15.50 -0.95 7.45
CA ILE A 156 15.63 -0.29 6.15
C ILE A 156 15.62 1.24 6.29
N LEU A 157 14.67 1.85 7.01
CA LEU A 157 14.66 3.32 7.15
C LEU A 157 15.89 3.81 7.93
N ALA A 158 16.26 3.13 9.02
CA ALA A 158 17.42 3.51 9.80
C ALA A 158 18.73 3.39 9.00
N THR A 159 18.87 2.42 8.09
CA THR A 159 20.13 2.22 7.35
C THR A 159 20.16 3.01 6.03
N LEU A 160 19.04 3.04 5.32
CA LEU A 160 18.95 3.64 3.99
C LEU A 160 18.84 5.17 4.06
N ILE A 161 18.14 5.69 5.08
CA ILE A 161 17.79 7.11 5.21
C ILE A 161 18.55 7.78 6.35
N GLU A 162 18.42 7.27 7.58
CA GLU A 162 18.91 7.97 8.78
C GLU A 162 20.43 7.81 8.94
N GLY A 163 20.92 6.58 8.96
CA GLY A 163 22.32 6.19 9.04
C GLY A 163 23.10 6.88 10.16
N GLY A 164 24.26 7.41 9.79
CA GLY A 164 25.16 8.14 10.69
C GLY A 164 25.14 9.66 10.47
N PRO A 165 26.15 10.40 10.95
CA PRO A 165 26.24 11.86 10.78
C PRO A 165 26.17 12.37 9.33
N GLY A 166 26.49 11.51 8.36
CA GLY A 166 26.40 11.77 6.91
C GLY A 166 25.08 11.34 6.25
N GLY A 167 24.14 10.79 7.01
CA GLY A 167 22.95 10.10 6.49
C GLY A 167 23.15 8.59 6.29
N GLY A 168 22.13 7.93 5.77
CA GLY A 168 22.15 6.51 5.39
C GLY A 168 22.84 6.24 4.05
N VAL A 169 22.56 5.08 3.47
CA VAL A 169 23.10 4.65 2.17
C VAL A 169 22.75 5.64 1.04
N LEU A 170 21.63 6.36 1.13
CA LEU A 170 21.26 7.41 0.17
C LEU A 170 21.91 8.77 0.47
N GLY A 171 22.80 8.84 1.46
CA GLY A 171 23.43 10.06 1.94
C GLY A 171 22.48 10.92 2.76
N LYS A 172 22.81 12.21 2.89
CA LYS A 172 22.04 13.15 3.71
C LYS A 172 20.70 13.48 3.06
N ILE A 173 19.62 12.95 3.63
CA ILE A 173 18.26 13.17 3.15
C ILE A 173 17.66 14.42 3.78
N LYS A 174 17.20 15.37 2.94
CA LYS A 174 16.49 16.58 3.39
C LYS A 174 15.07 16.27 3.87
N ALA A 175 14.40 15.38 3.15
CA ALA A 175 13.05 14.91 3.45
C ALA A 175 12.77 13.59 2.72
N TYR A 176 11.94 12.74 3.32
CA TYR A 176 11.43 11.53 2.69
C TYR A 176 9.94 11.39 3.00
N PHE A 177 9.24 10.64 2.13
CA PHE A 177 7.82 10.33 2.30
C PHE A 177 7.62 8.87 1.95
N VAL A 178 7.02 8.12 2.87
CA VAL A 178 6.85 6.66 2.74
C VAL A 178 5.38 6.31 2.89
N THR A 179 4.91 5.44 1.99
CA THR A 179 3.61 4.79 2.11
C THR A 179 3.75 3.30 1.91
N VAL A 180 2.81 2.58 2.51
CA VAL A 180 2.73 1.12 2.46
C VAL A 180 1.45 0.76 1.71
N GLU A 181 1.58 0.06 0.59
CA GLU A 181 0.43 -0.57 -0.09
C GLU A 181 0.33 -2.03 0.37
N LYS A 182 -0.90 -2.48 0.67
CA LYS A 182 -1.16 -3.91 0.85
C LYS A 182 -1.21 -4.57 -0.52
N SER A 183 -0.23 -5.40 -0.82
CA SER A 183 -0.24 -6.28 -1.98
C SER A 183 -0.27 -7.73 -1.52
N TYR A 184 -1.27 -8.49 -1.96
CA TYR A 184 -1.34 -9.93 -1.77
C TYR A 184 -0.93 -10.59 -3.08
N ASP A 185 0.37 -10.74 -3.28
CA ASP A 185 0.88 -11.48 -4.43
C ASP A 185 1.71 -12.65 -3.90
N ILE A 186 1.13 -13.84 -3.98
CA ILE A 186 1.87 -15.07 -3.72
C ILE A 186 2.63 -15.33 -5.01
N ASN A 187 3.95 -15.17 -4.99
CA ASN A 187 4.79 -15.61 -6.10
C ASN A 187 5.08 -17.10 -5.92
N PRO A 188 4.41 -18.02 -6.64
CA PRO A 188 4.63 -19.45 -6.48
C PRO A 188 6.04 -19.89 -6.92
N ARG A 189 6.83 -18.99 -7.52
CA ARG A 189 8.22 -19.23 -7.97
C ARG A 189 9.27 -18.48 -7.16
N ALA A 190 8.91 -17.84 -6.03
CA ALA A 190 9.94 -17.29 -5.16
C ALA A 190 10.65 -18.48 -4.47
N ASP A 191 11.70 -18.91 -5.16
CA ASP A 191 12.59 -20.01 -4.81
C ASP A 191 13.41 -19.67 -3.57
N LEU A 192 14.04 -20.72 -3.05
CA LEU A 192 14.94 -20.77 -1.91
C LEU A 192 15.98 -19.64 -1.84
N ALA A 193 16.37 -19.03 -2.96
CA ALA A 193 17.35 -17.96 -2.98
C ALA A 193 16.88 -16.71 -2.22
N ALA A 194 15.59 -16.34 -2.29
CA ALA A 194 15.05 -15.24 -1.48
C ALA A 194 15.16 -15.53 0.02
N CYS A 195 15.16 -16.81 0.41
CA CYS A 195 15.26 -17.26 1.79
C CYS A 195 16.71 -17.44 2.29
N ARG A 196 17.73 -17.34 1.44
CA ARG A 196 19.13 -17.42 1.86
C ARG A 196 19.56 -16.17 2.62
N LEU A 197 20.57 -16.33 3.47
CA LEU A 197 21.24 -15.19 4.11
C LEU A 197 22.08 -14.42 3.09
N THR A 198 22.20 -13.11 3.33
CA THR A 198 23.13 -12.24 2.60
C THR A 198 24.57 -12.76 2.77
N PRO A 199 25.36 -12.89 1.68
CA PRO A 199 26.76 -13.27 1.77
C PRO A 199 27.53 -12.39 2.76
N LYS A 200 28.32 -13.01 3.65
CA LYS A 200 29.10 -12.27 4.65
C LYS A 200 30.33 -11.61 3.98
N PRO A 201 30.56 -10.30 4.14
CA PRO A 201 31.73 -9.61 3.56
C PRO A 201 33.09 -10.19 3.97
N SER A 202 33.15 -10.89 5.11
CA SER A 202 34.36 -11.58 5.60
C SER A 202 34.67 -12.91 4.89
N THR A 203 33.81 -13.37 4.00
CA THR A 203 33.96 -14.68 3.33
C THR A 203 35.02 -14.60 2.23
N LEU A 204 35.83 -15.65 2.06
CA LEU A 204 36.76 -15.75 0.92
C LEU A 204 35.97 -15.71 -0.41
N ASN A 205 36.47 -14.97 -1.41
CA ASN A 205 35.79 -14.75 -2.68
C ASN A 205 34.41 -14.07 -2.55
N PHE A 206 34.23 -13.22 -1.53
CA PHE A 206 32.98 -12.47 -1.31
C PHE A 206 32.44 -11.83 -2.59
N ASP A 207 33.27 -11.14 -3.36
CA ASP A 207 32.82 -10.43 -4.58
C ASP A 207 32.16 -11.39 -5.58
N THR A 208 32.73 -12.57 -5.80
CA THR A 208 32.18 -13.57 -6.71
C THR A 208 30.88 -14.16 -6.18
N ILE A 209 30.84 -14.50 -4.89
CA ILE A 209 29.64 -15.06 -4.24
C ILE A 209 28.51 -14.03 -4.24
N PHE A 210 28.82 -12.78 -3.91
CA PHE A 210 27.88 -11.67 -3.90
C PHE A 210 27.31 -11.41 -5.29
N GLN A 211 28.16 -11.33 -6.33
CA GLN A 211 27.67 -11.14 -7.70
C GLN A 211 26.76 -12.29 -8.16
N GLN A 212 27.11 -13.53 -7.84
CA GLN A 212 26.27 -14.68 -8.16
C GLN A 212 24.91 -14.62 -7.43
N ASP A 213 24.90 -14.25 -6.15
CA ASP A 213 23.67 -14.07 -5.36
C ASP A 213 22.78 -12.97 -5.96
N ILE A 214 23.37 -11.83 -6.38
CA ILE A 214 22.64 -10.75 -7.03
C ILE A 214 22.02 -11.19 -8.37
N ILE A 215 22.76 -11.95 -9.19
CA ILE A 215 22.24 -12.47 -10.46
C ILE A 215 21.00 -13.33 -10.19
N GLU A 216 21.08 -14.28 -9.26
CA GLU A 216 19.97 -15.16 -8.90
C GLU A 216 18.76 -14.36 -8.39
N LEU A 217 18.98 -13.39 -7.49
CA LEU A 217 17.92 -12.54 -6.96
C LEU A 217 17.25 -11.70 -8.05
N VAL A 218 18.03 -11.13 -8.98
CA VAL A 218 17.50 -10.27 -10.05
C VAL A 218 16.71 -11.09 -11.06
N GLU A 219 17.20 -12.27 -11.44
CA GLU A 219 16.51 -13.18 -12.35
C GLU A 219 15.16 -13.64 -11.79
N GLN A 220 15.09 -13.89 -10.48
CA GLN A 220 13.89 -14.34 -9.81
C GLN A 220 12.88 -13.21 -9.57
N ASN A 221 13.35 -12.07 -9.04
CA ASN A 221 12.47 -11.05 -8.47
C ASN A 221 12.30 -9.81 -9.35
N ASN A 222 13.25 -9.51 -10.24
CA ASN A 222 13.31 -8.25 -10.97
C ASN A 222 13.10 -8.36 -12.49
N ILE A 223 13.00 -9.58 -13.03
CA ILE A 223 12.58 -9.79 -14.42
C ILE A 223 11.05 -9.68 -14.53
N HIS A 224 10.61 -8.76 -15.37
CA HIS A 224 9.20 -8.60 -15.67
C HIS A 224 8.66 -9.77 -16.51
N LYS A 225 7.60 -10.39 -16.01
CA LYS A 225 6.79 -11.36 -16.74
C LYS A 225 5.41 -10.78 -16.93
N HIS A 226 4.90 -10.85 -18.16
CA HIS A 226 3.57 -10.34 -18.44
C HIS A 226 2.52 -11.14 -17.68
N THR A 227 1.63 -10.40 -17.03
CA THR A 227 0.44 -10.92 -16.34
C THR A 227 -0.78 -10.14 -16.83
N ASN A 228 -1.98 -10.59 -16.46
CA ASN A 228 -3.23 -9.90 -16.83
C ASN A 228 -3.25 -8.43 -16.36
N THR A 229 -2.53 -8.08 -15.28
CA THR A 229 -2.44 -6.71 -14.78
C THR A 229 -1.69 -5.78 -15.74
N CYS A 230 -0.78 -6.32 -16.57
CA CYS A 230 -0.04 -5.58 -17.59
C CYS A 230 -0.97 -4.98 -18.64
N TYR A 231 -2.12 -5.60 -18.85
CA TYR A 231 -3.10 -5.22 -19.88
C TYR A 231 -4.41 -4.70 -19.28
N LYS A 232 -4.46 -4.46 -17.96
CA LYS A 232 -5.67 -4.01 -17.23
C LYS A 232 -6.35 -2.81 -17.89
N HIS A 233 -5.58 -1.90 -18.49
CA HIS A 233 -6.10 -0.69 -19.15
C HIS A 233 -5.97 -0.71 -20.68
N ALA A 234 -5.53 -1.82 -21.28
CA ALA A 234 -5.32 -1.92 -22.72
C ALA A 234 -6.64 -1.79 -23.49
N LYS A 235 -7.72 -2.42 -22.99
CA LYS A 235 -9.08 -2.31 -23.58
C LYS A 235 -9.64 -0.89 -23.56
N LEU A 236 -9.29 -0.08 -22.56
CA LEU A 236 -9.79 1.29 -22.40
C LEU A 236 -9.10 2.30 -23.33
N ARG A 237 -7.91 1.98 -23.84
CA ARG A 237 -7.07 2.93 -24.58
C ARG A 237 -7.02 2.71 -26.08
N GLY A 238 -7.80 1.75 -26.62
CA GLY A 238 -7.88 1.45 -28.06
C GLY A 238 -6.53 1.17 -28.74
N SER A 239 -5.47 0.93 -27.96
CA SER A 239 -4.10 0.80 -28.44
C SER A 239 -3.71 -0.67 -28.47
N ALA A 240 -2.84 -1.04 -29.41
CA ALA A 240 -2.15 -2.34 -29.41
C ALA A 240 -1.65 -2.63 -27.99
N GLN A 241 -1.76 -3.88 -27.54
CA GLN A 241 -1.49 -4.38 -26.18
C GLN A 241 -0.12 -3.95 -25.62
N LYS A 242 0.04 -2.67 -25.27
CA LYS A 242 1.26 -2.12 -24.68
C LYS A 242 1.23 -2.42 -23.19
N CYS A 243 2.30 -3.03 -22.71
CA CYS A 243 2.44 -3.32 -21.29
C CYS A 243 2.34 -2.03 -20.47
N ARG A 244 1.45 -2.02 -19.47
CA ARG A 244 1.28 -0.92 -18.50
C ARG A 244 2.61 -0.52 -17.85
N MET A 245 3.50 -1.49 -17.61
CA MET A 245 4.82 -1.28 -17.01
C MET A 245 5.88 -0.81 -18.02
N ARG A 246 5.49 -0.55 -19.28
CA ARG A 246 6.34 -0.07 -20.38
C ARG A 246 7.49 -1.03 -20.72
N MET A 247 7.20 -2.33 -20.72
CA MET A 247 8.11 -3.37 -21.20
C MET A 247 7.84 -3.72 -22.68
N PRO A 248 8.87 -4.07 -23.47
CA PRO A 248 10.30 -4.01 -23.14
C PRO A 248 10.81 -2.56 -23.01
N ARG A 249 11.79 -2.33 -22.14
CA ARG A 249 12.42 -1.00 -21.98
C ARG A 249 13.55 -0.81 -22.99
N LYS A 250 13.73 0.42 -23.44
CA LYS A 250 14.86 0.82 -24.31
C LYS A 250 16.21 0.48 -23.66
N ILE A 251 17.07 -0.21 -24.41
CA ILE A 251 18.50 -0.42 -24.09
C ILE A 251 19.23 0.91 -24.13
N ILE A 252 20.08 1.15 -23.15
CA ILE A 252 20.88 2.37 -23.01
C ILE A 252 22.33 1.92 -22.83
N VAL A 253 23.19 2.22 -23.80
CA VAL A 253 24.56 1.69 -23.84
C VAL A 253 25.44 2.29 -22.74
N LYS A 254 25.23 3.57 -22.42
CA LYS A 254 26.01 4.32 -21.43
C LYS A 254 25.09 5.24 -20.64
N SER A 255 25.39 5.42 -19.35
CA SER A 255 24.67 6.41 -18.54
C SER A 255 24.98 7.82 -19.04
N GLU A 256 23.94 8.61 -19.26
CA GLU A 256 24.04 9.98 -19.77
C GLU A 256 23.05 10.91 -19.07
N ILE A 257 23.40 12.20 -19.04
CA ILE A 257 22.50 13.27 -18.60
C ILE A 257 22.29 14.17 -19.82
N ASP A 258 21.03 14.33 -20.20
CA ASP A 258 20.66 15.30 -21.23
C ASP A 258 20.85 16.71 -20.68
N SER A 259 21.76 17.48 -21.30
CA SER A 259 22.10 18.84 -20.84
C SER A 259 20.98 19.85 -21.02
N VAL A 260 20.00 19.59 -21.90
CA VAL A 260 18.87 20.48 -22.18
C VAL A 260 17.70 20.14 -21.27
N THR A 261 17.34 18.85 -21.17
CA THR A 261 16.17 18.43 -20.38
C THR A 261 16.48 18.10 -18.93
N GLY A 262 17.75 17.88 -18.60
CA GLY A 262 18.19 17.38 -17.29
C GLY A 262 17.83 15.91 -17.04
N THR A 263 17.34 15.19 -18.05
CA THR A 263 16.91 13.79 -17.91
C THR A 263 18.12 12.87 -17.74
N ILE A 264 18.08 12.03 -16.70
CA ILE A 264 19.12 11.04 -16.43
C ILE A 264 18.70 9.69 -17.02
N SER A 265 19.50 9.21 -17.97
CA SER A 265 19.35 7.91 -18.62
C SER A 265 20.43 6.98 -18.09
N MET A 266 20.06 6.01 -17.26
CA MET A 266 21.02 5.02 -16.74
C MET A 266 21.28 3.92 -17.77
N LYS A 267 22.54 3.46 -17.87
CA LYS A 267 22.91 2.28 -18.67
C LYS A 267 21.97 1.11 -18.37
N ARG A 268 21.45 0.49 -19.42
CA ARG A 268 20.57 -0.69 -19.37
C ARG A 268 21.03 -1.68 -20.43
N ASN A 269 21.45 -2.85 -20.00
CA ASN A 269 21.87 -3.98 -20.84
C ASN A 269 20.76 -5.02 -21.07
N HIS A 270 19.66 -4.96 -20.32
CA HIS A 270 18.54 -5.90 -20.44
C HIS A 270 17.20 -5.19 -20.43
N GLU A 271 16.31 -5.52 -21.37
CA GLU A 271 15.06 -4.79 -21.60
C GLU A 271 13.95 -5.10 -20.59
N TRP A 272 14.03 -6.25 -19.92
CA TRP A 272 12.98 -6.77 -19.05
C TRP A 272 13.29 -6.68 -17.55
N ILE A 273 14.49 -6.21 -17.20
CA ILE A 273 14.89 -6.08 -15.80
C ILE A 273 14.47 -4.69 -15.30
N ASN A 274 13.77 -4.64 -14.16
CA ASN A 274 13.50 -3.40 -13.45
C ASN A 274 14.81 -2.81 -12.90
N ASN A 275 14.84 -1.49 -12.70
CA ASN A 275 16.04 -0.86 -12.15
C ASN A 275 16.24 -1.34 -10.71
N PHE A 276 17.44 -1.78 -10.34
CA PHE A 276 17.75 -2.22 -8.99
C PHE A 276 19.06 -1.60 -8.49
N ASN A 277 19.26 -1.67 -7.18
CA ASN A 277 20.53 -1.41 -6.53
C ASN A 277 20.97 -2.71 -5.87
N GLU A 278 22.20 -3.16 -6.10
CA GLU A 278 22.70 -4.46 -5.61
C GLU A 278 22.66 -4.58 -4.08
N TRP A 279 22.97 -3.52 -3.35
CA TRP A 279 22.96 -3.51 -1.88
C TRP A 279 21.55 -3.59 -1.32
N ILE A 280 20.62 -2.78 -1.88
CA ILE A 280 19.21 -2.83 -1.50
C ILE A 280 18.61 -4.19 -1.88
N MET A 281 18.96 -4.74 -3.05
CA MET A 281 18.55 -6.07 -3.50
C MET A 281 19.03 -7.15 -2.54
N SER A 282 20.30 -7.11 -2.13
CA SER A 282 20.86 -8.09 -1.20
C SER A 282 20.25 -8.03 0.19
N ALA A 283 19.92 -6.82 0.67
CA ALA A 283 19.28 -6.60 1.97
C ALA A 283 17.79 -6.96 1.97
N CYS A 284 17.07 -6.64 0.88
CA CYS A 284 15.62 -6.84 0.78
C CYS A 284 15.23 -8.21 0.21
N ARG A 285 16.12 -8.80 -0.60
CA ARG A 285 15.94 -10.07 -1.31
C ARG A 285 14.59 -10.17 -2.03
N SER A 286 14.11 -9.05 -2.55
CA SER A 286 12.75 -8.88 -3.04
C SER A 286 12.69 -7.93 -4.22
N ASN A 287 11.59 -7.96 -4.97
CA ASN A 287 11.39 -7.06 -6.10
C ASN A 287 11.54 -5.59 -5.67
N MET A 288 12.31 -4.84 -6.44
CA MET A 288 12.48 -3.40 -6.26
C MET A 288 12.51 -2.66 -7.59
N ASP A 289 12.16 -1.37 -7.54
CA ASP A 289 12.39 -0.42 -8.65
C ASP A 289 12.92 0.89 -8.06
N ILE A 290 14.09 1.33 -8.52
CA ILE A 290 14.70 2.61 -8.15
C ILE A 290 14.85 3.52 -9.37
N LYS A 291 14.47 4.79 -9.23
CA LYS A 291 14.54 5.78 -10.31
C LYS A 291 15.05 7.12 -9.80
N PHE A 292 15.98 7.71 -10.53
CA PHE A 292 16.32 9.12 -10.39
C PHE A 292 15.28 9.98 -11.13
N VAL A 293 14.87 11.06 -10.48
CA VAL A 293 13.79 11.93 -10.92
C VAL A 293 14.36 13.34 -10.93
N TRP A 294 14.70 13.83 -12.11
CA TRP A 294 15.41 15.11 -12.25
C TRP A 294 14.77 16.05 -13.28
N SER A 295 14.02 15.50 -14.24
CA SER A 295 13.24 16.28 -15.18
C SER A 295 11.95 16.79 -14.51
N SER A 296 11.53 18.00 -14.86
CA SER A 296 10.30 18.59 -14.30
C SER A 296 9.03 17.82 -14.72
N SER A 297 9.06 17.13 -15.86
CA SER A 297 7.97 16.29 -16.36
C SER A 297 7.85 14.98 -15.58
N ASP A 298 8.96 14.26 -15.38
CA ASP A 298 8.96 13.00 -14.63
C ASP A 298 8.64 13.24 -13.16
N ALA A 299 9.15 14.34 -12.60
CA ALA A 299 8.86 14.75 -11.25
C ALA A 299 7.38 15.07 -11.02
N LYS A 300 6.74 15.80 -11.94
CA LYS A 300 5.29 16.06 -11.88
C LYS A 300 4.50 14.76 -12.04
N ALA A 301 4.85 13.94 -13.03
CA ALA A 301 4.19 12.66 -13.26
C ALA A 301 4.29 11.74 -12.04
N LEU A 302 5.44 11.73 -11.37
CA LEU A 302 5.64 10.99 -10.14
C LEU A 302 4.83 11.58 -8.98
N ALA A 303 4.79 12.91 -8.83
CA ALA A 303 3.98 13.55 -7.79
C ALA A 303 2.49 13.18 -7.92
N TYR A 304 1.96 13.18 -9.15
CA TYR A 304 0.61 12.67 -9.41
C TYR A 304 0.48 11.18 -9.11
N TYR A 305 1.43 10.36 -9.58
CA TYR A 305 1.42 8.93 -9.35
C TYR A 305 1.40 8.59 -7.85
N VAL A 306 2.31 9.17 -7.06
CA VAL A 306 2.38 8.92 -5.61
C VAL A 306 1.12 9.44 -4.94
N THR A 307 0.60 10.61 -5.34
CA THR A 307 -0.65 11.15 -4.81
C THR A 307 -1.85 10.22 -5.05
N ASP A 308 -2.00 9.72 -6.28
CA ASP A 308 -3.07 8.79 -6.64
C ASP A 308 -2.88 7.44 -5.94
N TYR A 309 -1.64 7.01 -5.76
CA TYR A 309 -1.29 5.76 -5.08
C TYR A 309 -1.56 5.82 -3.58
N VAL A 310 -1.19 6.93 -2.93
CA VAL A 310 -1.49 7.23 -1.52
C VAL A 310 -2.99 7.29 -1.27
N THR A 311 -3.75 7.80 -2.25
CA THR A 311 -5.20 7.99 -2.12
C THR A 311 -6.04 6.91 -2.78
N LYS A 312 -5.41 5.81 -3.21
CA LYS A 312 -6.10 4.72 -3.88
C LYS A 312 -7.24 4.22 -2.98
N PRO A 313 -8.51 4.47 -3.34
CA PRO A 313 -9.61 4.12 -2.47
C PRO A 313 -9.65 2.59 -2.35
N SER A 314 -9.83 2.07 -1.13
CA SER A 314 -9.92 0.61 -0.93
C SER A 314 -11.16 0.01 -1.59
N LEU A 315 -12.21 0.82 -1.77
CA LEU A 315 -13.49 0.46 -2.37
C LEU A 315 -13.91 1.53 -3.37
N SER A 316 -14.54 1.14 -4.48
CA SER A 316 -15.15 2.11 -5.38
C SER A 316 -16.34 2.81 -4.70
N PHE A 317 -16.78 3.94 -5.25
CA PHE A 317 -17.97 4.63 -4.74
C PHE A 317 -19.21 3.75 -4.81
N HIS A 318 -19.38 2.98 -5.89
CA HIS A 318 -20.49 2.03 -6.04
C HIS A 318 -20.42 0.91 -5.01
N ASP A 319 -19.24 0.33 -4.78
CA ASP A 319 -19.07 -0.74 -3.78
C ASP A 319 -19.38 -0.23 -2.36
N SER A 320 -18.96 1.00 -2.05
CA SER A 320 -19.24 1.64 -0.77
C SER A 320 -20.74 1.82 -0.54
N LEU A 321 -21.46 2.32 -1.55
CA LEU A 321 -22.91 2.47 -1.49
C LEU A 321 -23.62 1.11 -1.39
N ALA A 322 -23.18 0.10 -2.14
CA ALA A 322 -23.75 -1.25 -2.08
C ALA A 322 -23.59 -1.90 -0.70
N LEU A 323 -22.42 -1.75 -0.07
CA LEU A 323 -22.20 -2.21 1.30
C LEU A 323 -23.07 -1.45 2.31
N MET A 324 -23.23 -0.13 2.14
CA MET A 324 -24.14 0.66 2.98
C MET A 324 -25.59 0.18 2.85
N VAL A 325 -26.08 -0.09 1.63
CA VAL A 325 -27.43 -0.66 1.42
C VAL A 325 -27.59 -1.96 2.21
N LYS A 326 -26.61 -2.86 2.12
CA LYS A 326 -26.61 -4.13 2.85
C LYS A 326 -26.68 -3.90 4.36
N VAL A 327 -25.82 -3.02 4.90
CA VAL A 327 -25.78 -2.71 6.33
C VAL A 327 -27.09 -2.11 6.81
N THR A 328 -27.70 -1.18 6.07
CA THR A 328 -29.00 -0.59 6.44
C THR A 328 -30.11 -1.65 6.46
N LYS A 329 -30.19 -2.51 5.42
CA LYS A 329 -31.15 -3.63 5.38
C LYS A 329 -31.00 -4.57 6.58
N ASP A 330 -29.77 -4.92 6.94
CA ASP A 330 -29.49 -5.79 8.09
C ASP A 330 -29.74 -5.10 9.43
N PHE A 331 -29.61 -3.76 9.48
CA PHE A 331 -29.90 -2.95 10.65
C PHE A 331 -31.40 -2.85 10.92
N ASP A 332 -32.20 -2.62 9.89
CA ASP A 332 -33.67 -2.50 10.00
C ASP A 332 -34.34 -3.82 10.38
N LYS A 333 -33.79 -4.96 9.94
CA LYS A 333 -34.27 -6.30 10.30
C LYS A 333 -34.04 -6.68 11.76
N LYS A 334 -33.15 -5.99 12.46
CA LYS A 334 -32.78 -6.29 13.86
C LYS A 334 -33.05 -5.07 14.74
N PRO A 335 -34.33 -4.75 15.04
CA PRO A 335 -34.65 -3.69 16.00
C PRO A 335 -33.98 -4.02 17.34
N SER A 336 -33.19 -3.07 17.86
CA SER A 336 -32.45 -3.28 19.09
C SER A 336 -33.39 -3.27 20.29
N ASN A 337 -33.27 -4.26 21.18
CA ASN A 337 -33.95 -4.30 22.49
C ASN A 337 -33.41 -3.26 23.50
N LEU A 338 -32.52 -2.37 23.06
CA LEU A 338 -31.90 -1.33 23.89
C LEU A 338 -32.76 -0.05 23.81
N PRO A 339 -33.05 0.62 24.95
CA PRO A 339 -33.71 1.92 24.97
C PRO A 339 -32.71 2.98 24.50
N ASP A 340 -32.45 3.02 23.19
CA ASP A 340 -31.54 3.99 22.61
C ASP A 340 -32.26 5.23 22.13
N ASN A 341 -31.74 6.38 22.55
CA ASN A 341 -32.06 7.64 21.90
C ASN A 341 -31.57 7.64 20.44
N ILE A 342 -32.09 8.58 19.65
CA ILE A 342 -31.74 8.76 18.23
C ILE A 342 -30.21 8.82 18.03
N HIS A 343 -29.48 9.47 18.95
CA HIS A 343 -28.01 9.54 18.91
C HIS A 343 -27.34 8.17 19.04
N GLY A 344 -27.80 7.32 19.97
CA GLY A 344 -27.27 5.99 20.20
C GLY A 344 -27.50 5.06 19.01
N ARG A 345 -28.69 5.12 18.41
CA ARG A 345 -29.05 4.37 17.20
C ARG A 345 -28.21 4.81 16.00
N SER A 346 -28.15 6.11 15.72
CA SER A 346 -27.35 6.68 14.62
C SER A 346 -25.86 6.37 14.78
N ARG A 347 -25.31 6.43 16.01
CA ARG A 347 -23.93 6.03 16.31
C ARG A 347 -23.65 4.59 15.92
N ARG A 348 -24.55 3.65 16.27
CA ARG A 348 -24.37 2.22 15.94
C ARG A 348 -24.42 1.97 14.44
N LEU A 349 -25.33 2.64 13.73
CA LEU A 349 -25.43 2.53 12.28
C LEU A 349 -24.13 2.99 11.62
N LEU A 350 -23.64 4.18 11.99
CA LEU A 350 -22.37 4.74 11.51
C LEU A 350 -21.18 3.80 11.81
N LEU A 351 -21.10 3.24 13.02
CA LEU A 351 -20.04 2.30 13.39
C LEU A 351 -20.10 1.01 12.59
N LYS A 352 -21.28 0.44 12.36
CA LYS A 352 -21.43 -0.78 11.55
C LYS A 352 -21.03 -0.52 10.09
N MET A 353 -21.46 0.61 9.53
CA MET A 353 -21.08 1.01 8.17
C MET A 353 -19.58 1.23 8.06
N HIS A 354 -18.98 2.01 8.96
CA HIS A 354 -17.53 2.23 8.97
C HIS A 354 -16.74 0.92 9.06
N ASN A 355 -17.11 0.03 9.99
CA ASN A 355 -16.42 -1.25 10.14
C ASN A 355 -16.58 -2.18 8.93
N THR A 356 -17.72 -2.11 8.22
CA THR A 356 -17.97 -2.91 7.01
C THR A 356 -17.22 -2.34 5.79
N LEU A 357 -17.03 -1.02 5.74
CA LEU A 357 -16.23 -0.37 4.70
C LEU A 357 -14.72 -0.51 4.94
N ALA A 358 -14.31 -0.78 6.19
CA ALA A 358 -12.92 -0.95 6.60
C ALA A 358 -12.47 -2.42 6.64
N SER A 359 -13.40 -3.38 6.60
CA SER A 359 -13.12 -4.82 6.47
C SER A 359 -12.87 -5.20 5.02
#